data_AF-A0A1U7J4U3-F1
#
_entry.id   AF-A0A1U7J4U3-F1
#
_cell.length_a   1.000
_cell.length_b   1.000
_cell.length_c   1.000
_cell.angle_alpha   90.00
_cell.angle_beta   90.00
_cell.angle_gamma   90.00
#
_symmetry.space_group_name_H-M   'P 1'
#
loop_
_entity.id
_entity.type
_entity.pdbx_description
1 polymer ?
#
loop_
_entity_poly.entity_id
_entity_poly.type
_entity_poly.pdbx_seq_one_letter_code
_entity_poly.pdbx_strand_id
1 'polypeptide(L)'
;MLGGWGADAVTVDFTDSFLNSATPDIFEVSKRFPVEERYSLTDQIRRSSRSVCANLGEAWRKRRYQAAFVAKISDCQAEATETQIWLEFAVKCQYLDAESGRNLYRNYDQVLGQLVNMIKNASTWTIQ
;
A
#
# COMPACT_ATOMS: atom_id res chain seq x y z
N MET A 1 -15.60 -17.94 29.30
CA MET A 1 -15.26 -16.52 29.02
C MET A 1 -13.95 -16.50 28.26
N LEU A 2 -13.98 -15.92 27.06
CA LEU A 2 -12.88 -15.59 26.14
C LEU A 2 -11.88 -16.73 25.83
N GLY A 3 -12.24 -17.51 24.82
CA GLY A 3 -11.38 -18.46 24.14
C GLY A 3 -10.19 -17.77 23.46
N GLY A 4 -9.07 -18.48 23.45
CA GLY A 4 -7.77 -18.02 22.99
C GLY A 4 -7.74 -17.62 21.52
N TRP A 5 -6.86 -16.67 21.25
CA TRP A 5 -6.39 -16.32 19.92
C TRP A 5 -5.47 -17.43 19.41
N GLY A 6 -6.08 -18.53 18.96
CA GLY A 6 -5.45 -19.54 18.13
C GLY A 6 -5.70 -19.18 16.66
N ALA A 7 -4.92 -18.23 16.15
CA ALA A 7 -4.75 -18.03 14.72
C ALA A 7 -3.25 -18.01 14.47
N ASP A 8 -2.79 -19.04 13.77
CA ASP A 8 -1.42 -19.34 13.36
C ASP A 8 -0.51 -18.11 13.23
N ALA A 9 0.60 -18.16 13.98
CA ALA A 9 1.71 -17.20 14.00
C ALA A 9 2.42 -16.99 12.64
N VAL A 10 1.87 -17.52 11.55
CA VAL A 10 2.35 -17.34 10.16
C VAL A 10 1.59 -16.21 9.45
N THR A 11 0.46 -15.73 10.00
CA THR A 11 -0.36 -14.68 9.36
C THR A 11 0.09 -13.25 9.65
N VAL A 12 1.01 -13.05 10.60
CA VAL A 12 1.49 -11.71 10.99
C VAL A 12 2.72 -11.28 10.17
N ASP A 13 3.49 -12.22 9.61
CA ASP A 13 4.80 -11.90 9.01
C ASP A 13 4.74 -11.36 7.56
N PHE A 14 3.74 -11.76 6.76
CA PHE A 14 3.70 -11.39 5.34
C PHE A 14 3.23 -9.95 5.09
N THR A 15 2.36 -9.45 5.97
CA THR A 15 1.88 -8.06 5.95
C THR A 15 2.85 -7.10 6.63
N ASP A 16 3.66 -7.57 7.60
CA ASP A 16 4.51 -6.69 8.40
C ASP A 16 5.73 -6.16 7.62
N SER A 17 6.38 -6.95 6.76
CA SER A 17 7.51 -6.41 5.96
C SER A 17 7.04 -5.54 4.78
N PHE A 18 5.81 -5.78 4.29
CA PHE A 18 5.24 -5.10 3.13
C PHE A 18 4.57 -3.76 3.47
N LEU A 19 3.96 -3.65 4.66
CA LEU A 19 3.13 -2.51 5.05
C LEU A 19 3.82 -1.53 6.00
N ASN A 20 4.82 -1.97 6.79
CA ASN A 20 5.38 -1.13 7.84
C ASN A 20 6.35 -0.03 7.37
N SER A 21 6.77 0.00 6.10
CA SER A 21 7.76 0.97 5.61
C SER A 21 7.21 2.09 4.71
N ALA A 22 5.94 2.04 4.29
CA ALA A 22 5.43 2.97 3.27
C ALA A 22 4.35 3.94 3.81
N THR A 23 3.30 3.41 4.44
CA THR A 23 2.15 4.22 4.87
C THR A 23 2.41 5.13 6.08
N PRO A 24 3.11 4.68 7.14
CA PRO A 24 3.49 5.56 8.25
C PRO A 24 4.33 6.75 7.77
N ASP A 25 5.27 6.52 6.85
CA ASP A 25 6.15 7.56 6.34
C ASP A 25 5.39 8.62 5.52
N ILE A 26 4.43 8.21 4.66
CA ILE A 26 3.55 9.14 3.92
C ILE A 26 2.76 10.03 4.87
N PHE A 27 2.19 9.45 5.93
CA PHE A 27 1.42 10.22 6.90
C PHE A 27 2.29 11.24 7.63
N GLU A 28 3.49 10.87 8.04
CA GLU A 28 4.41 11.75 8.74
C GLU A 28 4.94 12.89 7.85
N VAL A 29 5.39 12.61 6.62
CA VAL A 29 5.91 13.66 5.73
C VAL A 29 4.81 14.65 5.32
N SER A 30 3.59 14.17 5.11
CA SER A 30 2.46 15.01 4.69
C SER A 30 1.94 15.94 5.80
N LYS A 31 2.36 15.77 7.07
CA LYS A 31 2.03 16.75 8.14
C LYS A 31 2.67 18.12 7.90
N ARG A 32 3.73 18.19 7.08
CA ARG A 32 4.46 19.42 6.78
C ARG A 32 3.95 20.14 5.52
N PHE A 33 3.00 19.53 4.80
CA PHE A 33 2.45 20.14 3.60
C PHE A 33 1.62 21.39 3.95
N PRO A 34 1.48 22.35 3.02
CA PRO A 34 0.67 23.54 3.24
C PRO A 34 -0.77 23.22 3.63
N VAL A 35 -1.39 24.05 4.46
CA VAL A 35 -2.76 23.82 4.95
C VAL A 35 -3.79 23.92 3.82
N GLU A 36 -3.49 24.68 2.79
CA GLU A 36 -4.26 24.84 1.55
C GLU A 36 -4.41 23.52 0.79
N GLU A 37 -3.41 22.63 0.91
CA GLU A 37 -3.40 21.31 0.26
C GLU A 37 -4.12 20.22 1.07
N ARG A 38 -4.71 20.57 2.22
CA ARG A 38 -5.32 19.60 3.14
C ARG A 38 -6.38 18.73 2.47
N TYR A 39 -7.22 19.33 1.61
CA TYR A 39 -8.30 18.65 0.88
C TYR A 39 -7.95 18.37 -0.59
N SER A 40 -6.68 18.53 -0.95
CA SER A 40 -6.15 18.32 -2.29
C SER A 40 -5.02 17.29 -2.18
N LEU A 41 -3.76 17.68 -2.35
CA LEU A 41 -2.63 16.75 -2.41
C LEU A 41 -2.50 15.91 -1.13
N THR A 42 -2.69 16.52 0.05
CA THR A 42 -2.55 15.84 1.35
C THR A 42 -3.59 14.75 1.54
N ASP A 43 -4.83 14.98 1.12
CA ASP A 43 -5.90 13.99 1.24
C ASP A 43 -5.68 12.84 0.26
N GLN A 44 -5.37 13.17 -1.00
CA GLN A 44 -5.18 12.19 -2.06
C GLN A 44 -4.02 11.23 -1.79
N ILE A 45 -2.85 11.75 -1.38
CA ILE A 45 -1.68 10.91 -1.08
C ILE A 45 -1.92 9.99 0.11
N ARG A 46 -2.66 10.45 1.13
CA ARG A 46 -2.97 9.66 2.33
C ARG A 46 -4.03 8.58 2.06
N ARG A 47 -5.03 8.89 1.23
CA ARG A 47 -6.08 7.92 0.89
C ARG A 47 -5.53 6.82 0.01
N SER A 48 -4.84 7.17 -1.07
CA SER A 48 -4.23 6.18 -1.96
C SER A 48 -3.22 5.29 -1.22
N SER A 49 -2.34 5.87 -0.40
CA SER A 49 -1.35 5.10 0.37
C SER A 49 -1.98 4.05 1.29
N ARG A 50 -3.05 4.42 2.00
CA ARG A 50 -3.79 3.51 2.91
C ARG A 50 -4.66 2.51 2.15
N SER A 51 -5.16 2.87 0.98
CA SER A 51 -5.98 2.01 0.12
C SER A 51 -5.20 0.80 -0.38
N VAL A 52 -3.88 0.93 -0.60
CA VAL A 52 -3.00 -0.23 -0.88
C VAL A 52 -3.14 -1.30 0.20
N CYS A 53 -3.02 -0.91 1.47
CA CYS A 53 -3.13 -1.82 2.61
C CYS A 53 -4.55 -2.42 2.72
N ALA A 54 -5.57 -1.58 2.56
CA ALA A 54 -6.96 -2.00 2.64
C ALA A 54 -7.32 -3.02 1.55
N ASN A 55 -6.98 -2.73 0.30
CA ASN A 55 -7.19 -3.64 -0.82
C ASN A 55 -6.41 -4.95 -0.68
N LEU A 56 -5.21 -4.92 -0.10
CA LEU A 56 -4.44 -6.14 0.18
C LEU A 56 -5.14 -7.02 1.23
N GLY A 57 -5.66 -6.43 2.29
CA GLY A 57 -6.46 -7.12 3.30
C GLY A 57 -7.72 -7.76 2.68
N GLU A 58 -8.39 -7.05 1.77
CA GLU A 58 -9.51 -7.59 1.01
C GLU A 58 -9.10 -8.72 0.07
N ALA A 59 -7.99 -8.59 -0.66
CA ALA A 59 -7.45 -9.62 -1.52
C ALA A 59 -7.25 -10.92 -0.71
N TRP A 60 -6.66 -10.81 0.48
CA TRP A 60 -6.42 -11.96 1.35
C TRP A 60 -7.68 -12.73 1.74
N ARG A 61 -8.82 -12.03 1.87
CA ARG A 61 -10.14 -12.63 2.13
C ARG A 61 -10.81 -13.25 0.89
N LYS A 62 -10.36 -12.89 -0.32
CA LYS A 62 -10.90 -13.39 -1.61
C LYS A 62 -10.10 -14.53 -2.23
N ARG A 63 -9.19 -15.16 -1.49
CA ARG A 63 -8.30 -16.25 -1.97
C ARG A 63 -9.01 -17.53 -2.41
N ARG A 64 -10.32 -17.69 -2.17
CA ARG A 64 -11.12 -18.84 -2.68
C ARG A 64 -11.38 -18.78 -4.19
N TYR A 65 -11.29 -17.60 -4.79
CA TYR A 65 -11.53 -17.39 -6.22
C TYR A 65 -10.37 -16.61 -6.81
N GLN A 66 -9.55 -17.27 -7.63
CA GLN A 66 -8.33 -16.67 -8.18
C GLN A 66 -8.60 -15.34 -8.90
N ALA A 67 -9.66 -15.27 -9.71
CA ALA A 67 -10.02 -14.04 -10.42
C ALA A 67 -10.34 -12.88 -9.45
N ALA A 68 -11.04 -13.16 -8.35
CA ALA A 68 -11.38 -12.15 -7.34
C ALA A 68 -10.16 -11.70 -6.52
N PHE A 69 -9.23 -12.62 -6.24
CA PHE A 69 -7.94 -12.30 -5.63
C PHE A 69 -7.11 -11.39 -6.54
N VAL A 70 -6.91 -11.79 -7.80
CA VAL A 70 -6.12 -11.02 -8.78
C VAL A 70 -6.71 -9.63 -9.03
N ALA A 71 -8.04 -9.53 -9.13
CA ALA A 71 -8.71 -8.24 -9.26
C ALA A 71 -8.36 -7.30 -8.09
N LYS A 72 -8.41 -7.80 -6.84
CA LYS A 72 -8.06 -6.98 -5.68
C LYS A 72 -6.58 -6.64 -5.58
N ILE A 73 -5.67 -7.52 -6.00
CA ILE A 73 -4.24 -7.18 -6.09
C ILE A 73 -4.01 -6.10 -7.17
N SER A 74 -4.79 -6.09 -8.25
CA SER A 74 -4.74 -5.05 -9.27
C SER A 74 -5.18 -3.69 -8.71
N ASP A 75 -6.22 -3.66 -7.87
CA ASP A 75 -6.62 -2.45 -7.12
C ASP A 75 -5.45 -1.94 -6.26
N CYS A 76 -4.70 -2.82 -5.58
CA CYS A 76 -3.50 -2.41 -4.83
C CYS A 76 -2.45 -1.73 -5.71
N GLN A 77 -2.24 -2.22 -6.95
CA GLN A 77 -1.27 -1.62 -7.87
C GLN A 77 -1.71 -0.24 -8.34
N ALA A 78 -3.00 -0.05 -8.60
CA ALA A 78 -3.55 1.24 -8.98
C ALA A 78 -3.31 2.29 -7.88
N GLU A 79 -3.60 1.93 -6.63
CA GLU A 79 -3.43 2.81 -5.46
C GLU A 79 -1.94 3.10 -5.15
N ALA A 80 -1.06 2.12 -5.35
CA ALA A 80 0.38 2.30 -5.21
C ALA A 80 0.93 3.26 -6.28
N THR A 81 0.46 3.13 -7.52
CA THR A 81 0.82 4.02 -8.63
C THR A 81 0.30 5.44 -8.39
N GLU A 82 -0.94 5.57 -7.92
CA GLU A 82 -1.51 6.87 -7.54
C GLU A 82 -0.67 7.54 -6.44
N THR A 83 -0.25 6.78 -5.43
CA THR A 83 0.63 7.30 -4.37
C THR A 83 1.95 7.84 -4.94
N GLN A 84 2.57 7.11 -5.89
CA GLN A 84 3.80 7.56 -6.57
C GLN A 84 3.59 8.86 -7.37
N ILE A 85 2.46 9.00 -8.06
CA ILE A 85 2.11 10.24 -8.78
C ILE A 85 2.03 11.41 -7.79
N TRP A 86 1.37 11.25 -6.65
CA TRP A 86 1.27 12.31 -5.65
C TRP A 86 2.61 12.64 -4.98
N LEU A 87 3.50 11.66 -4.80
CA LEU A 87 4.88 11.89 -4.36
C LEU A 87 5.64 12.79 -5.36
N GLU A 88 5.51 12.53 -6.66
CA GLU A 88 6.12 13.39 -7.67
C GLU A 88 5.60 14.83 -7.62
N PHE A 89 4.28 15.00 -7.44
CA PHE A 89 3.69 16.33 -7.26
C PHE A 89 4.20 17.02 -6.00
N ALA A 90 4.30 16.30 -4.87
CA ALA A 90 4.81 16.87 -3.63
C ALA A 90 6.26 17.38 -3.80
N VAL A 91 7.10 16.67 -4.55
CA VAL A 91 8.46 17.11 -4.87
C VAL A 91 8.47 18.30 -5.84
N LYS A 92 7.65 18.26 -6.92
CA LYS A 92 7.56 19.35 -7.91
C LYS A 92 7.08 20.65 -7.28
N CYS A 93 6.14 20.58 -6.33
CA CYS A 93 5.64 21.72 -5.57
C CYS A 93 6.54 22.10 -4.37
N GLN A 94 7.66 21.41 -4.17
CA GLN A 94 8.61 21.66 -3.08
C GLN A 94 8.04 21.46 -1.67
N TYR A 95 6.98 20.65 -1.53
CA TYR A 95 6.40 20.26 -0.23
C TYR A 95 7.15 19.08 0.40
N LEU A 96 7.88 18.33 -0.43
CA LEU A 96 8.74 17.22 -0.04
C LEU A 96 10.09 17.37 -0.74
N ASP A 97 11.19 17.16 -0.02
CA ASP A 97 12.52 17.20 -0.64
C ASP A 97 12.72 16.01 -1.58
N ALA A 98 13.59 16.19 -2.57
CA ALA A 98 13.76 15.21 -3.64
C ALA A 98 14.38 13.88 -3.15
N GLU A 99 15.14 13.88 -2.05
CA GLU A 99 15.74 12.67 -1.50
C GLU A 99 14.69 11.82 -0.79
N SER A 100 13.91 12.43 0.11
CA SER A 100 12.77 11.78 0.76
C SER A 100 11.75 11.28 -0.26
N GLY A 101 11.43 12.09 -1.27
CA GLY A 101 10.55 11.69 -2.37
C GLY A 101 11.05 10.48 -3.14
N ARG A 102 12.35 10.43 -3.50
CA ARG A 102 12.94 9.27 -4.18
C ARG A 102 12.93 8.00 -3.32
N ASN A 103 13.19 8.13 -2.02
CA ASN A 103 13.18 6.99 -1.11
C ASN A 103 11.78 6.40 -0.98
N LEU A 104 10.77 7.24 -0.78
CA LEU A 104 9.37 6.80 -0.73
C LEU A 104 8.93 6.18 -2.06
N TYR A 105 9.29 6.80 -3.19
CA TYR A 105 8.97 6.26 -4.51
C TYR A 105 9.57 4.86 -4.71
N ARG A 106 10.83 4.65 -4.31
CA ARG A 106 11.52 3.36 -4.40
C ARG A 106 10.85 2.30 -3.51
N ASN A 107 10.37 2.68 -2.33
CA ASN A 107 9.61 1.76 -1.48
C ASN A 107 8.33 1.30 -2.18
N TYR A 108 7.61 2.22 -2.84
CA TYR A 108 6.43 1.87 -3.64
C TYR A 108 6.76 1.05 -4.90
N ASP A 109 7.93 1.23 -5.51
CA ASP A 109 8.39 0.40 -6.62
C ASP A 109 8.64 -1.05 -6.18
N GLN A 110 9.22 -1.25 -5.00
CA GLN A 110 9.35 -2.58 -4.38
C GLN A 110 7.98 -3.19 -4.09
N VAL A 111 7.03 -2.39 -3.58
CA VAL A 111 5.64 -2.81 -3.37
C VAL A 111 5.03 -3.32 -4.67
N LEU A 112 5.09 -2.51 -5.74
CA LEU A 112 4.57 -2.87 -7.05
C LEU A 112 5.20 -4.16 -7.60
N GLY A 113 6.52 -4.33 -7.46
CA GLY A 113 7.22 -5.54 -7.87
C GLY A 113 6.69 -6.82 -7.20
N GLN A 114 6.38 -6.75 -5.90
CA GLN A 114 5.80 -7.89 -5.18
C GLN A 114 4.34 -8.14 -5.59
N LEU A 115 3.52 -7.09 -5.79
CA LEU A 115 2.15 -7.24 -6.28
C LEU A 115 2.11 -7.90 -7.67
N VAL A 116 3.02 -7.51 -8.58
CA VAL A 116 3.19 -8.18 -9.89
C VAL A 116 3.51 -9.66 -9.71
N ASN A 117 4.42 -10.00 -8.80
CA ASN A 117 4.78 -11.39 -8.53
C ASN A 117 3.63 -12.19 -7.94
N MET A 118 2.80 -11.58 -7.09
CA MET A 118 1.58 -12.21 -6.55
C MET A 118 0.56 -12.50 -7.65
N ILE A 119 0.36 -11.58 -8.60
CA ILE A 119 -0.55 -11.78 -9.75
C ILE A 119 -0.03 -12.91 -10.64
N LYS A 120 1.25 -12.88 -11.02
CA LYS A 120 1.87 -13.90 -11.90
C LYS A 120 1.78 -15.31 -11.31
N ASN A 121 1.84 -15.42 -9.98
CA ASN A 121 1.82 -16.69 -9.26
C ASN A 121 0.56 -16.84 -8.39
N ALA A 122 -0.59 -16.33 -8.86
CA ALA A 122 -1.82 -16.23 -8.06
C ALA A 122 -2.26 -17.57 -7.45
N SER A 123 -2.05 -18.69 -8.16
CA SER A 123 -2.40 -20.03 -7.70
C SER A 123 -1.67 -20.45 -6.42
N THR A 124 -0.49 -19.90 -6.14
CA THR A 124 0.28 -20.14 -4.90
C THR A 124 -0.40 -19.52 -3.68
N TRP A 125 -1.19 -18.47 -3.87
CA TRP A 125 -1.82 -17.71 -2.80
C TRP A 125 -3.27 -18.12 -2.57
N THR A 126 -3.94 -18.65 -3.59
CA THR A 126 -5.33 -19.08 -3.51
C THR A 126 -5.49 -20.35 -2.68
N ILE A 127 -6.63 -20.46 -1.99
CA ILE A 127 -7.01 -21.66 -1.24
C ILE A 127 -8.07 -22.42 -2.05
N GLN A 128 -7.86 -23.73 -2.21
CA GLN A 128 -8.85 -24.64 -2.76
C GLN A 128 -9.91 -24.99 -1.72
#